data_AF-A0A9W9Q2F1-F1
#
_entry.id   AF-A0A9W9Q2F1-F1
#
_cell.length_a   1.000
_cell.length_b   1.000
_cell.length_c   1.000
_cell.angle_alpha   90.00
_cell.angle_beta   90.00
_cell.angle_gamma   90.00
#
_symmetry.space_group_name_H-M   'P 1'
#
loop_
_entity.id
_entity.type
_entity.pdbx_description
1 polymer ?
#
loop_
_entity_poly.entity_id
_entity_poly.type
_entity_poly.pdbx_seq_one_letter_code
_entity_poly.pdbx_strand_id
1 'polypeptide(L)'
;MCFCNNCRKSTGSIGMANSWYSKRRAFKITKGAGALRTYKDHATDSGGTVERSFCSNCGSPMIAENRSKFPDAVIVTYGTMELETGKMWKPELEFFCKRKADWLETPVETVKFHEL
;
A
#
# COMPACT_ATOMS: atom_id res chain seq x y z
N MET A 1 -0.41 -7.79 2.49
CA MET A 1 0.34 -6.98 3.47
C MET A 1 1.76 -6.73 2.99
N CYS A 2 2.34 -5.58 3.31
CA CYS A 2 3.77 -5.32 3.11
C CYS A 2 4.40 -4.83 4.41
N PHE A 3 5.50 -5.47 4.82
CA PHE A 3 6.21 -5.20 6.07
C PHE A 3 7.54 -4.46 5.85
N CYS A 4 7.78 -3.90 4.66
CA CYS A 4 8.99 -3.13 4.38
C CYS A 4 9.06 -1.85 5.22
N ASN A 5 10.26 -1.29 5.36
CA ASN A 5 10.46 -0.12 6.22
C ASN A 5 9.72 1.11 5.68
N ASN A 6 9.63 1.25 4.35
CA ASN A 6 8.90 2.36 3.74
C ASN A 6 7.40 2.27 3.99
N CYS A 7 6.81 1.07 3.93
CA CYS A 7 5.39 0.87 4.24
C CYS A 7 5.10 1.21 5.71
N ARG A 8 5.97 0.76 6.64
CA ARG A 8 5.87 1.08 8.06
C ARG A 8 5.97 2.59 8.33
N LYS A 9 6.98 3.26 7.75
CA LYS A 9 7.15 4.72 7.89
C LYS A 9 5.99 5.50 7.29
N SER A 10 5.44 5.03 6.16
CA SER A 10 4.32 5.68 5.48
C SER A 10 3.01 5.60 6.24
N THR A 11 2.80 4.56 7.06
CA THR A 11 1.56 4.37 7.84
C THR A 11 1.73 4.64 9.33
N GLY A 12 2.96 4.74 9.83
CA GLY A 12 3.25 4.73 11.27
C GLY A 12 2.91 3.40 11.95
N SER A 13 2.68 2.32 11.19
CA SER A 13 2.21 1.03 11.70
C SER A 13 3.20 -0.11 11.45
N ILE A 14 2.83 -1.33 11.84
CA ILE A 14 3.63 -2.56 11.67
C ILE A 14 3.81 -2.97 10.20
N GLY A 15 2.99 -2.41 9.30
CA GLY A 15 3.08 -2.59 7.85
C GLY A 15 2.04 -1.75 7.12
N MET A 16 1.82 -2.05 5.85
CA MET A 16 0.77 -1.43 5.04
C MET A 16 -0.08 -2.50 4.36
N ALA A 17 -1.40 -2.34 4.49
CA ALA A 17 -2.39 -3.13 3.77
C ALA A 17 -2.61 -2.52 2.39
N ASN A 18 -2.10 -3.20 1.36
CA ASN A 18 -2.01 -2.73 -0.02
C ASN A 18 -3.01 -3.47 -0.90
N SER A 19 -3.93 -2.75 -1.53
CA SER A 19 -4.89 -3.28 -2.50
C SER A 19 -4.45 -2.87 -3.91
N TRP A 20 -4.09 -3.84 -4.74
CA TRP A 20 -3.59 -3.59 -6.10
C TRP A 20 -4.72 -3.59 -7.12
N TYR A 21 -4.74 -2.59 -7.99
CA TYR A 21 -5.72 -2.46 -9.07
C TYR A 21 -5.06 -2.02 -10.37
N SER A 22 -5.68 -2.36 -11.51
CA SER A 22 -5.34 -1.74 -12.78
C SER A 22 -5.81 -0.29 -12.76
N LYS A 23 -4.87 0.64 -12.92
CA LYS A 23 -5.15 2.08 -12.92
C LYS A 23 -6.11 2.45 -14.04
N ARG A 24 -5.89 1.92 -15.25
CA ARG A 24 -6.74 2.24 -16.41
C ARG A 24 -8.13 1.61 -16.35
N ARG A 25 -8.27 0.41 -15.77
CA ARG A 25 -9.53 -0.36 -15.82
C ARG A 25 -10.38 -0.26 -14.56
N ALA A 26 -9.77 -0.03 -13.40
CA ALA A 26 -10.41 -0.23 -12.11
C ALA A 26 -10.24 0.93 -11.12
N PHE A 27 -9.67 2.07 -11.56
CA PHE A 27 -9.43 3.20 -10.67
C PHE A 27 -9.79 4.53 -11.32
N LYS A 28 -10.50 5.39 -10.56
CA LYS A 28 -10.80 6.76 -10.94
C LYS A 28 -10.90 7.63 -9.69
N ILE A 29 -10.22 8.77 -9.68
CA ILE A 29 -10.45 9.81 -8.67
C ILE A 29 -11.72 10.55 -9.06
N THR A 30 -12.77 10.43 -8.24
CA THR A 30 -14.07 11.07 -8.50
C THR A 30 -14.16 12.46 -7.88
N LYS A 31 -13.47 12.70 -6.76
CA LYS A 31 -13.42 13.98 -6.03
C LYS A 31 -12.07 14.12 -5.30
N GLY A 32 -11.74 15.34 -4.86
CA GLY A 32 -10.61 15.58 -3.96
C GLY A 32 -9.21 15.57 -4.60
N ALA A 33 -9.10 15.51 -5.93
CA ALA A 33 -7.81 15.50 -6.63
C ALA A 33 -6.89 16.68 -6.24
N GLY A 34 -7.47 17.88 -6.05
CA GLY A 34 -6.72 19.08 -5.64
C GLY A 34 -6.16 19.03 -4.22
N ALA A 35 -6.68 18.15 -3.35
CA ALA A 35 -6.16 17.96 -2.00
C ALA A 35 -5.08 16.87 -1.92
N LEU A 36 -4.80 16.16 -3.02
CA LEU A 36 -3.74 15.16 -3.04
C LEU A 36 -2.37 15.82 -3.20
N ARG A 37 -1.43 15.41 -2.35
CA ARG A 37 0.00 15.69 -2.51
C ARG A 37 0.74 14.38 -2.69
N THR A 38 1.76 14.42 -3.54
CA THR A 38 2.55 13.23 -3.89
C THR A 38 3.98 13.43 -3.43
N TYR A 39 4.46 12.50 -2.62
CA TYR A 39 5.86 12.37 -2.25
C TYR A 39 6.51 11.26 -3.08
N LYS A 40 7.68 11.53 -3.67
CA LYS A 40 8.47 10.54 -4.41
C LYS A 40 9.44 9.86 -3.44
N ASP A 41 9.08 8.65 -3.01
CA ASP A 41 9.89 7.82 -2.13
C ASP A 41 10.92 7.05 -2.97
N HIS A 42 12.18 7.51 -2.92
CA HIS A 42 13.29 6.89 -3.64
C HIS A 42 14.00 5.80 -2.83
N ALA A 43 13.86 5.81 -1.51
CA ALA A 43 14.62 4.95 -0.60
C ALA A 43 13.90 3.61 -0.37
N THR A 44 13.45 2.96 -1.45
CA THR A 44 12.57 1.78 -1.35
C THR A 44 13.33 0.47 -1.37
N ASP A 45 12.97 -0.44 -0.46
CA ASP A 45 13.51 -1.81 -0.48
C ASP A 45 13.09 -2.59 -1.73
N SER A 46 12.00 -2.17 -2.39
CA SER A 46 11.49 -2.80 -3.62
C SER A 46 12.27 -2.45 -4.88
N GLY A 47 13.16 -1.46 -4.80
CA GLY A 47 13.75 -0.81 -5.95
C GLY A 47 12.75 0.04 -6.75
N GLY A 48 13.26 1.05 -7.45
CA GLY A 48 12.45 2.04 -8.14
C GLY A 48 11.87 3.10 -7.19
N THR A 49 11.20 4.10 -7.77
CA THR A 49 10.57 5.18 -7.00
C THR A 49 9.10 4.87 -6.76
N VAL A 50 8.67 4.92 -5.50
CA VAL A 50 7.25 4.80 -5.15
C VAL A 50 6.68 6.20 -4.94
N GLU A 51 5.76 6.60 -5.81
CA GLU A 51 4.96 7.81 -5.66
C GLU A 51 3.86 7.56 -4.63
N ARG A 52 3.98 8.19 -3.46
CA ARG A 52 3.00 8.08 -2.36
C ARG A 52 2.12 9.32 -2.38
N SER A 53 0.85 9.16 -2.73
CA SER A 53 -0.12 10.25 -2.69
C SER A 53 -0.99 10.18 -1.44
N PHE A 54 -1.07 11.29 -0.72
CA PHE A 54 -1.78 11.43 0.55
C PHE A 54 -2.66 12.67 0.54
N CYS A 55 -3.69 12.68 1.39
CA CYS A 55 -4.54 13.84 1.58
C CYS A 55 -3.78 14.93 2.36
N SER A 56 -3.60 16.11 1.77
CA SER A 56 -2.92 17.23 2.43
C SER A 56 -3.66 17.83 3.62
N ASN A 57 -4.97 17.56 3.76
CA ASN A 57 -5.77 18.09 4.85
C ASN A 57 -5.71 17.20 6.11
N CYS A 58 -5.68 15.87 5.96
CA CYS A 58 -5.73 14.94 7.10
C CYS A 58 -4.53 13.98 7.20
N GLY A 59 -3.62 13.99 6.22
CA GLY A 59 -2.43 13.15 6.20
C GLY A 59 -2.67 11.68 5.79
N SER A 60 -3.92 11.26 5.57
CA SER A 60 -4.21 9.87 5.21
C SER A 60 -3.47 9.46 3.93
N PRO A 61 -2.71 8.34 3.93
CA PRO A 61 -2.16 7.79 2.71
C PRO A 61 -3.33 7.30 1.85
N MET A 62 -3.40 7.67 0.58
CA MET A 62 -4.55 7.34 -0.28
C MET A 62 -4.17 6.31 -1.33
N ILE A 63 -3.13 6.62 -2.11
CA ILE A 63 -2.64 5.74 -3.18
C ILE A 63 -1.12 5.72 -3.24
N ALA A 64 -0.57 4.60 -3.69
CA ALA A 64 0.84 4.48 -4.03
C ALA A 64 1.02 3.91 -5.45
N GLU A 65 2.03 4.37 -6.17
CA GLU A 65 2.33 3.93 -7.53
C GLU A 65 3.84 3.76 -7.71
N ASN A 66 4.29 2.66 -8.33
CA ASN A 66 5.67 2.52 -8.80
C ASN A 66 5.65 2.51 -10.32
N ARG A 67 5.50 3.69 -10.93
CA ARG A 67 5.29 3.83 -12.37
C ARG A 67 6.45 3.27 -13.20
N SER A 68 7.67 3.29 -12.65
CA SER A 68 8.86 2.73 -13.32
C SER A 68 8.81 1.21 -13.49
N LYS A 69 8.25 0.49 -12.51
CA LYS A 69 8.17 -0.98 -12.55
C LYS A 69 6.81 -1.50 -12.97
N PHE A 70 5.75 -0.81 -12.56
CA PHE A 70 4.36 -1.23 -12.73
C PHE A 70 3.51 -0.04 -13.24
N PRO A 71 3.64 0.34 -14.53
CA PRO A 71 3.06 1.58 -15.06
C PRO A 71 1.52 1.63 -15.06
N ASP A 72 0.84 0.48 -15.02
CA ASP A 72 -0.62 0.39 -14.93
C ASP A 72 -1.12 -0.05 -13.55
N ALA A 73 -0.25 -0.13 -12.54
CA ALA A 73 -0.66 -0.51 -11.19
C ALA A 73 -0.90 0.73 -10.34
N VAL A 74 -2.03 0.73 -9.63
CA VAL A 74 -2.26 1.64 -8.51
C VAL A 74 -2.54 0.81 -7.26
N ILE A 75 -1.89 1.18 -6.17
CA ILE A 75 -2.13 0.60 -4.86
C ILE A 75 -3.06 1.57 -4.13
N VAL A 76 -4.23 1.10 -3.72
CA VAL A 76 -5.11 1.81 -2.78
C VAL A 76 -4.84 1.27 -1.39
N THR A 77 -4.65 2.15 -0.42
CA THR A 77 -4.45 1.73 0.97
C THR A 77 -5.76 1.22 1.56
N TYR A 78 -5.78 0.00 2.07
CA TYR A 78 -7.01 -0.63 2.57
C TYR A 78 -7.70 0.20 3.66
N GLY A 79 -6.94 0.80 4.59
CA GLY A 79 -7.50 1.58 5.71
C GLY A 79 -8.28 2.84 5.30
N THR A 80 -8.21 3.25 4.03
CA THR A 80 -9.01 4.37 3.50
C THR A 80 -10.17 3.93 2.63
N MET A 81 -10.44 2.62 2.55
CA MET A 81 -11.55 2.07 1.79
C MET A 81 -12.80 1.97 2.67
N GLU A 82 -13.96 2.36 2.14
CA GLU A 82 -15.26 2.16 2.79
C GLU A 82 -15.73 0.71 2.56
N LEU A 83 -15.06 -0.25 3.19
CA LEU A 83 -15.39 -1.66 3.17
C LEU A 83 -15.76 -2.12 4.58
N GLU A 84 -16.68 -3.07 4.68
CA GLU A 84 -16.93 -3.73 5.96
C GLU A 84 -15.65 -4.44 6.44
N THR A 85 -15.18 -4.05 7.62
CA THR A 85 -13.92 -4.53 8.17
C THR A 85 -13.95 -6.04 8.34
N GLY A 86 -12.95 -6.73 7.78
CA GLY A 86 -12.79 -8.17 7.90
C GLY A 86 -13.69 -9.03 7.01
N LYS A 87 -14.60 -8.47 6.20
CA LYS A 87 -15.49 -9.27 5.34
C LYS A 87 -15.16 -9.23 3.85
N MET A 88 -14.67 -8.09 3.36
CA MET A 88 -14.51 -7.86 1.91
C MET A 88 -13.04 -7.83 1.45
N TRP A 89 -12.12 -7.71 2.39
CA TRP A 89 -10.69 -7.64 2.10
C TRP A 89 -9.94 -8.55 3.06
N LYS A 90 -9.10 -9.42 2.51
CA LYS A 90 -8.13 -10.22 3.24
C LYS A 90 -6.80 -10.16 2.50
N PRO A 91 -5.66 -10.22 3.21
CA PRO A 91 -4.39 -10.33 2.52
C PRO A 91 -4.30 -11.68 1.82
N GLU A 92 -3.81 -11.67 0.58
CA GLU A 92 -3.46 -12.87 -0.18
C GLU A 92 -1.95 -13.06 -0.25
N LEU A 93 -1.21 -11.94 -0.20
CA LEU A 93 0.24 -11.89 -0.30
C LEU A 93 0.82 -11.14 0.90
N GLU A 94 1.97 -11.59 1.38
CA GLU A 94 2.79 -10.90 2.39
C GLU A 94 4.19 -10.64 1.83
N PHE A 95 4.60 -9.37 1.79
CA PHE A 95 5.94 -8.96 1.31
C PHE A 95 6.83 -8.51 2.46
N PHE A 96 8.14 -8.75 2.31
CA PHE A 96 9.18 -8.43 3.27
C PHE A 96 8.96 -9.10 4.64
N CYS A 97 8.53 -10.35 4.63
CA CYS A 97 8.18 -11.11 5.85
C CYS A 97 9.33 -11.24 6.85
N LYS A 98 10.60 -11.08 6.43
CA LYS A 98 11.75 -11.01 7.35
C LYS A 98 11.66 -9.86 8.37
N ARG A 99 10.80 -8.87 8.12
CA ARG A 99 10.55 -7.71 8.99
C ARG A 99 9.16 -7.73 9.62
N LYS A 100 8.40 -8.81 9.41
CA LYS A 100 7.12 -9.02 10.11
C LYS A 100 7.43 -9.22 11.59
N ALA A 101 6.61 -8.63 12.47
CA ALA A 101 6.80 -8.81 13.90
C ALA A 101 6.51 -10.27 14.28
N ASP A 102 7.36 -10.86 15.12
CA ASP A 102 7.25 -12.29 15.48
C ASP A 102 5.94 -12.63 16.19
N TRP A 103 5.37 -11.67 16.92
CA TRP A 103 4.08 -11.80 17.60
C TRP A 103 2.87 -11.58 16.68
N LEU A 104 3.07 -11.18 15.42
CA LEU A 104 1.98 -10.91 14.49
C LEU A 104 1.65 -12.15 13.66
N GLU A 105 0.45 -12.69 13.88
CA GLU A 105 -0.09 -13.76 13.06
C GLU A 105 -1.04 -13.22 11.99
N THR A 106 -1.07 -13.90 10.84
CA THR A 106 -2.05 -13.66 9.78
C THR A 106 -2.96 -14.89 9.74
N PRO A 107 -4.19 -14.84 10.28
CA PRO A 107 -5.05 -16.02 10.46
C PRO A 107 -5.76 -16.44 9.15
N VAL A 108 -5.10 -16.22 8.01
CA VAL A 108 -5.52 -16.63 6.67
C VAL A 108 -4.29 -17.09 5.89
N GLU A 109 -4.48 -18.04 4.98
CA GLU A 109 -3.40 -18.50 4.10
C GLU A 109 -2.95 -17.35 3.18
N THR A 110 -1.63 -17.16 3.10
CA THR A 110 -1.01 -16.11 2.28
C THR A 110 0.28 -16.63 1.66
N VAL A 111 0.57 -16.17 0.45
CA VAL A 111 1.89 -16.37 -0.16
C VAL A 111 2.87 -15.37 0.45
N LYS A 112 3.98 -15.88 1.00
CA LYS A 112 4.96 -15.08 1.74
C LYS A 112 6.23 -14.88 0.93
N PHE A 113 6.68 -13.63 0.85
CA PHE A 113 7.94 -13.21 0.25
C PHE A 113 8.81 -12.57 1.33
N HIS A 114 9.97 -13.16 1.62
CA HIS A 114 10.88 -12.60 2.63
C HIS A 114 11.61 -11.34 2.14
N GLU A 115 11.82 -11.23 0.82
CA GLU A 115 12.40 -10.11 0.07
C GLU A 115 11.74 -10.02 -1.33
N LEU A 116 12.08 -8.98 -2.10
CA LEU A 116 11.59 -8.78 -3.48
C LEU A 116 12.63 -9.15 -4.54
#